data_AF-A0A0D2LGV9-F1
#
_entry.id   AF-A0A0D2LGV9-F1
#
_cell.length_a   1.000
_cell.length_b   1.000
_cell.length_c   1.000
_cell.angle_alpha   90.00
_cell.angle_beta   90.00
_cell.angle_gamma   90.00
#
_symmetry.space_group_name_H-M   'P 1'
#
loop_
_entity.id
_entity.type
_entity.pdbx_description
1 polymer ?
#
loop_
_entity_poly.entity_id
_entity_poly.type
_entity_poly.pdbx_seq_one_letter_code
_entity_poly.pdbx_strand_id
1 'polypeptide(L)'
;MLRMYKRSGRKLFLATNSLWDYTHVVMNYLCSGRVGREKNDDWLQLFDVVIVGCAKPGFFSERRPLFSVDPADGALRNTDGGAPIIPIGSEDLPAENLGSTASVLDLQEGDKALVFQGGNYIDLHKMLGVSSGTQCLYIGDHIYGDILRSKKSLGWRTMLDFQLCRLCTLFTVFTMMMLYMP
;
A
#
# COMPACT_ATOMS: atom_id res chain seq x y z
N MET A 1 17.94 -1.08 3.31
CA MET A 1 17.34 0.27 3.44
C MET A 1 15.92 0.23 4.02
N LEU A 2 14.95 -0.47 3.42
CA LEU A 2 13.54 -0.46 3.90
C LEU A 2 13.37 -0.88 5.35
N ARG A 3 14.04 -1.97 5.75
CA ARG A 3 14.09 -2.43 7.14
C ARG A 3 14.61 -1.36 8.12
N MET A 4 15.52 -0.49 7.67
CA MET A 4 16.06 0.60 8.49
C MET A 4 15.00 1.69 8.71
N TYR A 5 14.21 2.01 7.68
CA TYR A 5 13.09 2.95 7.81
C TYR A 5 12.00 2.40 8.73
N LYS A 6 11.60 1.14 8.56
CA LYS A 6 10.62 0.51 9.46
C LYS A 6 11.11 0.50 10.92
N ARG A 7 12.39 0.16 11.15
CA ARG A 7 13.02 0.24 12.49
C ARG A 7 13.10 1.64 13.07
N SER A 8 13.13 2.69 12.24
CA SER A 8 13.09 4.08 12.68
C SER A 8 11.70 4.58 13.07
N GLY A 9 10.68 3.70 13.07
CA GLY A 9 9.29 4.06 13.37
C GLY A 9 8.57 4.76 12.22
N ARG A 10 9.13 4.73 11.01
CA ARG A 10 8.47 5.28 9.81
C ARG A 10 7.54 4.23 9.23
N LYS A 11 6.32 4.64 8.89
CA LYS A 11 5.39 3.78 8.16
C LYS A 11 5.74 3.77 6.68
N LEU A 12 5.70 2.61 6.07
CA LEU A 12 6.01 2.36 4.67
C LEU A 12 4.76 1.88 3.96
N PHE A 13 4.49 2.44 2.79
CA PHE A 13 3.45 1.90 1.93
C PHE A 13 3.91 1.79 0.47
N LEU A 14 3.32 0.82 -0.22
CA LEU A 14 3.51 0.55 -1.65
C LEU A 14 2.21 0.87 -2.37
N ALA A 15 2.26 1.60 -3.48
CA ALA A 15 1.05 1.97 -4.22
C ALA A 15 1.27 1.94 -5.74
N THR A 16 1.05 0.79 -6.36
CA THR A 16 1.42 0.51 -7.76
C THR A 16 0.20 0.36 -8.68
N ASN A 17 0.40 0.67 -9.97
CA ASN A 17 -0.61 0.42 -11.01
C ASN A 17 -0.70 -1.06 -11.40
N SER A 18 0.34 -1.84 -11.11
CA SER A 18 0.37 -3.29 -11.37
C SER A 18 -0.59 -4.03 -10.45
N LEU A 19 -1.13 -5.15 -10.92
CA LEU A 19 -2.00 -6.04 -10.13
C LEU A 19 -1.18 -6.91 -9.17
N TRP A 20 -1.86 -7.61 -8.26
CA TRP A 20 -1.25 -8.44 -7.21
C TRP A 20 -0.31 -9.50 -7.77
N ASP A 21 -0.73 -10.28 -8.76
CA ASP A 21 0.06 -11.43 -9.25
C ASP A 21 1.45 -11.02 -9.74
N TYR A 22 1.49 -9.95 -10.52
CA TYR A 22 2.74 -9.37 -11.00
C TYR A 22 3.56 -8.79 -9.85
N THR A 23 2.89 -8.06 -8.97
CA THR A 23 3.53 -7.40 -7.83
C THR A 23 4.19 -8.41 -6.91
N HIS A 24 3.50 -9.48 -6.57
CA HIS A 24 3.99 -10.53 -5.68
C HIS A 24 5.20 -11.24 -6.25
N VAL A 25 5.21 -11.53 -7.56
CA VAL A 25 6.35 -12.17 -8.24
C VAL A 25 7.58 -11.26 -8.21
N VAL A 26 7.43 -10.01 -8.65
CA VAL A 26 8.58 -9.11 -8.75
C VAL A 26 9.11 -8.73 -7.37
N MET A 27 8.24 -8.51 -6.36
CA MET A 27 8.69 -8.22 -5.00
C MET A 27 9.46 -9.38 -4.36
N ASN A 28 9.03 -10.62 -4.60
CA ASN A 28 9.78 -11.81 -4.16
C ASN A 28 11.18 -11.88 -4.80
N TYR A 29 11.26 -11.61 -6.11
CA TYR A 29 12.54 -11.58 -6.81
C TYR A 29 13.46 -10.46 -6.29
N LEU A 30 12.92 -9.26 -6.07
CA LEU A 30 13.72 -8.11 -5.69
C LEU A 30 14.12 -8.08 -4.21
N CYS A 31 13.25 -8.55 -3.32
CA CYS A 31 13.52 -8.53 -1.87
C CYS A 31 14.26 -9.78 -1.39
N SER A 32 14.04 -10.93 -2.04
CA SER A 32 14.53 -12.23 -1.56
C SER A 32 15.23 -13.06 -2.64
N GLY A 33 15.28 -12.61 -3.90
CA GLY A 33 15.83 -13.40 -5.02
C GLY A 33 15.01 -14.64 -5.39
N ARG A 34 13.81 -14.80 -4.80
CA ARG A 34 12.99 -16.01 -4.93
C ARG A 34 12.13 -15.96 -6.18
N VAL A 35 11.98 -17.11 -6.84
CA VAL A 35 11.18 -17.25 -8.07
C VAL A 35 10.35 -18.53 -8.04
N GLY A 36 9.29 -18.58 -8.86
CA GLY A 36 8.47 -19.78 -9.02
C GLY A 36 7.80 -20.24 -7.72
N ARG A 37 8.05 -21.49 -7.30
CA ARG A 37 7.44 -22.10 -6.11
C ARG A 37 8.07 -21.66 -4.79
N GLU A 38 9.21 -20.99 -4.83
CA GLU A 38 9.90 -20.50 -3.63
C GLU A 38 9.34 -19.18 -3.12
N LYS A 39 8.39 -18.56 -3.84
CA LYS A 39 7.75 -17.29 -3.45
C LYS A 39 7.03 -17.44 -2.10
N ASN A 40 7.08 -16.37 -1.30
CA ASN A 40 6.29 -16.25 -0.09
C ASN A 40 5.93 -14.79 0.22
N ASP A 41 5.33 -14.58 1.39
CA ASP A 41 4.79 -13.28 1.80
C ASP A 41 5.73 -12.49 2.71
N ASP A 42 6.98 -12.93 2.89
CA ASP A 42 7.93 -12.29 3.82
C ASP A 42 8.19 -10.82 3.46
N TRP A 43 8.15 -10.49 2.16
CA TRP A 43 8.37 -9.12 1.68
C TRP A 43 7.28 -8.17 2.14
N LEU A 44 6.05 -8.66 2.43
CA LEU A 44 4.97 -7.84 2.95
C LEU A 44 5.34 -7.22 4.29
N GLN A 45 6.12 -7.90 5.12
CA GLN A 45 6.59 -7.38 6.42
C GLN A 45 7.43 -6.09 6.30
N LEU A 46 7.86 -5.72 5.08
CA LEU A 46 8.56 -4.46 4.84
C LEU A 46 7.64 -3.25 4.76
N PHE A 47 6.33 -3.47 4.60
CA PHE A 47 5.32 -2.43 4.40
C PHE A 47 4.23 -2.55 5.46
N ASP A 48 3.55 -1.45 5.73
CA ASP A 48 2.35 -1.41 6.58
C ASP A 48 1.09 -1.54 5.71
N VAL A 49 1.10 -0.89 4.54
CA VAL A 49 0.00 -0.90 3.58
C VAL A 49 0.52 -1.13 2.16
N VAL A 50 -0.11 -2.03 1.42
CA VAL A 50 0.18 -2.31 0.02
C VAL A 50 -1.10 -2.10 -0.79
N ILE A 51 -1.06 -1.18 -1.77
CA ILE A 51 -2.13 -0.93 -2.72
C ILE A 51 -1.65 -1.31 -4.12
N VAL A 52 -2.31 -2.27 -4.74
CA VAL A 52 -2.10 -2.68 -6.12
C VAL A 52 -3.21 -2.14 -7.02
N GLY A 53 -2.99 -2.09 -8.33
CA GLY A 53 -4.01 -1.65 -9.30
C GLY A 53 -4.58 -0.25 -9.04
N CYS A 54 -3.82 0.67 -8.42
CA CYS A 54 -4.35 1.98 -8.03
C CYS A 54 -4.70 2.91 -9.20
N ALA A 55 -4.21 2.60 -10.41
CA ALA A 55 -4.51 3.31 -11.66
C ALA A 55 -4.25 4.82 -11.60
N LYS A 56 -3.04 5.19 -11.20
CA LYS A 56 -2.49 6.55 -11.31
C LYS A 56 -2.50 7.01 -12.77
N PRO A 57 -2.77 8.31 -13.02
CA PRO A 57 -2.91 9.39 -12.03
C PRO A 57 -4.28 9.46 -11.33
N GLY A 58 -5.25 8.63 -11.72
CA GLY A 58 -6.62 8.65 -11.21
C GLY A 58 -6.71 8.46 -9.70
N PHE A 59 -5.80 7.67 -9.10
CA PHE A 59 -5.70 7.46 -7.65
C PHE A 59 -5.69 8.75 -6.81
N PHE A 60 -5.17 9.85 -7.36
CA PHE A 60 -5.05 11.15 -6.66
C PHE A 60 -6.30 12.03 -6.78
N SER A 61 -7.29 11.64 -7.57
CA SER A 61 -8.43 12.51 -7.92
C SER A 61 -9.77 11.79 -7.92
N GLU A 62 -9.81 10.53 -8.33
CA GLU A 62 -11.03 9.74 -8.49
C GLU A 62 -11.22 8.79 -7.30
N ARG A 63 -12.43 8.74 -6.74
CA ARG A 63 -12.81 7.69 -5.80
C ARG A 63 -13.14 6.42 -6.58
N ARG A 64 -12.36 5.37 -6.35
CA ARG A 64 -12.61 4.03 -6.89
C ARG A 64 -12.93 3.07 -5.74
N PRO A 65 -13.68 1.99 -6.00
CA PRO A 65 -13.87 0.95 -5.00
C PRO A 65 -12.52 0.41 -4.52
N LEU A 66 -12.45 0.12 -3.24
CA LEU A 66 -11.29 -0.49 -2.60
C LEU A 66 -11.63 -1.94 -2.24
N PHE A 67 -10.78 -2.86 -2.65
CA PHE A 67 -10.94 -4.28 -2.35
C PHE A 67 -9.76 -4.75 -1.51
N SER A 68 -9.98 -5.58 -0.49
CA SER A 68 -8.88 -6.26 0.21
C SER A 68 -8.45 -7.46 -0.62
N VAL A 69 -7.14 -7.65 -0.76
CA VAL A 69 -6.55 -8.78 -1.47
C VAL A 69 -6.12 -9.81 -0.45
N ASP A 70 -6.53 -11.07 -0.63
CA ASP A 70 -5.99 -12.18 0.14
C ASP A 70 -4.62 -12.57 -0.44
N PRO A 71 -3.50 -12.47 0.32
CA PRO A 71 -2.18 -12.77 -0.20
C PRO A 71 -1.99 -14.23 -0.65
N ALA A 72 -2.79 -15.16 -0.10
CA ALA A 72 -2.63 -16.59 -0.36
C ALA A 72 -3.04 -16.99 -1.78
N ASP A 73 -4.12 -16.41 -2.29
CA ASP A 73 -4.72 -16.76 -3.59
C ASP A 73 -4.98 -15.55 -4.50
N GLY A 74 -4.76 -14.33 -4.02
CA GLY A 74 -5.04 -13.10 -4.75
C GLY A 74 -6.52 -12.74 -4.84
N ALA A 75 -7.39 -13.43 -4.10
CA ALA A 75 -8.83 -13.18 -4.15
C ALA A 75 -9.17 -11.78 -3.63
N LEU A 76 -10.11 -11.13 -4.31
CA LEU A 76 -10.60 -9.80 -3.94
C LEU A 76 -11.82 -9.93 -3.05
N ARG A 77 -11.81 -9.28 -1.88
CA ARG A 77 -12.98 -9.13 -1.02
C ARG A 77 -13.41 -7.67 -0.97
N ASN A 78 -14.71 -7.45 -0.98
CA ASN A 78 -15.28 -6.11 -0.91
C ASN A 78 -14.99 -5.47 0.45
N THR A 79 -14.59 -4.20 0.43
CA THR A 79 -14.39 -3.40 1.64
C THR A 79 -15.23 -2.13 1.57
N ASP A 80 -15.66 -1.63 2.73
CA ASP A 80 -16.23 -0.29 2.86
C ASP A 80 -15.13 0.66 3.30
N GLY A 81 -14.42 1.23 2.32
CA GLY A 81 -13.33 2.19 2.58
C GLY A 81 -12.16 1.60 3.38
N GLY A 82 -11.91 0.29 3.27
CA GLY A 82 -10.83 -0.41 3.97
C GLY A 82 -11.28 -1.27 5.15
N ALA A 83 -12.53 -1.13 5.60
CA ALA A 83 -13.11 -2.06 6.57
C ALA A 83 -13.70 -3.28 5.85
N PRO A 84 -13.46 -4.52 6.31
CA PRO A 84 -14.08 -5.69 5.72
C PRO A 84 -15.61 -5.62 5.86
N ILE A 85 -16.34 -5.77 4.77
CA ILE A 85 -17.81 -5.84 4.80
C ILE A 85 -18.19 -7.22 5.36
N ILE A 86 -18.83 -7.22 6.53
CA ILE A 86 -19.36 -8.45 7.13
C ILE A 86 -20.68 -8.80 6.40
N PRO A 87 -20.85 -10.04 5.89
CA PRO A 87 -22.10 -10.45 5.26
C PRO A 87 -23.27 -10.38 6.25
N ILE A 88 -24.38 -9.77 5.82
CA ILE A 88 -25.64 -9.75 6.56
C ILE A 88 -26.14 -11.20 6.69
N GLY A 89 -26.20 -11.70 7.93
CA GLY A 89 -26.52 -13.10 8.26
C GLY A 89 -25.51 -13.81 9.17
N SER A 90 -24.42 -13.15 9.57
CA SER A 90 -23.43 -13.67 10.52
C SER A 90 -23.66 -13.21 11.97
N GLU A 91 -24.88 -12.76 12.30
CA GLU A 91 -25.29 -12.27 13.62
C GLU A 91 -25.21 -13.33 14.75
N ASP A 92 -24.83 -14.58 14.44
CA ASP A 92 -24.57 -15.66 15.41
C ASP A 92 -23.08 -15.81 15.81
N LEU A 93 -22.16 -14.96 15.31
CA LEU A 93 -20.76 -14.97 15.74
C LEU A 93 -20.54 -13.94 16.87
N PRO A 94 -19.89 -14.33 17.99
CA PRO A 94 -19.80 -13.48 19.16
C PRO A 94 -19.05 -12.18 18.81
N ALA A 95 -19.74 -11.08 19.07
CA ALA A 95 -19.27 -9.73 18.84
C ALA A 95 -18.05 -9.44 19.72
N GLU A 96 -16.86 -9.40 19.13
CA GLU A 96 -15.78 -8.56 19.62
C GLU A 96 -15.20 -7.75 18.45
N ASN A 97 -15.26 -6.42 18.61
CA ASN A 97 -14.58 -5.40 17.82
C ASN A 97 -15.24 -4.87 16.53
N LEU A 98 -16.52 -4.47 16.58
CA LEU A 98 -17.04 -3.51 15.60
C LEU A 98 -17.69 -2.30 16.27
N GLY A 99 -16.85 -1.40 16.73
CA GLY A 99 -17.23 -0.07 17.18
C GLY A 99 -16.08 0.90 16.96
N SER A 100 -16.34 1.95 16.17
CA SER A 100 -15.57 3.20 16.10
C SER A 100 -14.14 3.15 15.56
N THR A 101 -13.87 3.92 14.49
CA THR A 101 -12.73 4.86 14.32
C THR A 101 -11.33 4.53 14.87
N ALA A 102 -10.96 3.27 15.05
CA ALA A 102 -9.58 2.84 15.23
C ALA A 102 -9.00 2.57 13.84
N SER A 103 -7.74 2.93 13.62
CA SER A 103 -7.10 2.70 12.34
C SER A 103 -7.19 1.20 12.02
N VAL A 104 -7.42 0.81 10.76
CA VAL A 104 -7.45 -0.62 10.38
C VAL A 104 -6.15 -1.33 10.78
N LEU A 105 -5.08 -0.57 11.02
CA LEU A 105 -3.80 -1.01 11.60
C LEU A 105 -3.91 -1.46 13.07
N ASP A 106 -4.87 -0.96 13.86
CA ASP A 106 -5.08 -1.33 15.26
C ASP A 106 -5.85 -2.66 15.41
N LEU A 107 -6.49 -3.14 14.35
CA LEU A 107 -7.30 -4.38 14.36
C LEU A 107 -6.53 -5.63 13.91
N GLN A 108 -5.27 -5.50 13.47
CA GLN A 108 -4.43 -6.66 13.19
C GLN A 108 -3.31 -6.77 14.21
N GLU A 109 -3.51 -7.67 15.17
CA GLU A 109 -2.50 -8.15 16.10
C GLU A 109 -1.50 -9.04 15.33
N GLY A 110 -0.61 -8.40 14.57
CA GLY A 110 0.41 -9.08 13.77
C GLY A 110 1.11 -8.14 12.80
N ASP A 111 2.41 -8.34 12.63
CA ASP A 111 3.32 -7.58 11.75
C ASP A 111 3.06 -7.82 10.23
N LYS A 112 1.81 -8.08 9.86
CA LYS A 112 1.37 -8.39 8.48
C LYS A 112 0.86 -7.11 7.81
N ALA A 113 1.37 -6.83 6.61
CA ALA A 113 0.89 -5.71 5.82
C ALA A 113 -0.56 -5.91 5.35
N LEU A 114 -1.32 -4.83 5.34
CA LEU A 114 -2.64 -4.81 4.74
C LEU A 114 -2.51 -4.68 3.22
N VAL A 115 -3.09 -5.61 2.47
CA VAL A 115 -3.04 -5.61 0.99
C VAL A 115 -4.40 -5.25 0.41
N PHE A 116 -4.42 -4.25 -0.46
CA PHE A 116 -5.62 -3.76 -1.12
C PHE A 116 -5.42 -3.56 -2.63
N GLN A 117 -6.52 -3.51 -3.36
CA GLN A 117 -6.56 -3.19 -4.78
C GLN A 117 -7.48 -2.00 -5.05
N GLY A 118 -7.00 -1.05 -5.86
CA GLY A 118 -7.77 0.12 -6.30
C GLY A 118 -7.75 1.28 -5.30
N GLY A 119 -8.94 1.81 -4.98
CA GLY A 119 -9.12 2.88 -4.01
C GLY A 119 -8.61 4.26 -4.41
N ASN A 120 -8.43 5.11 -3.40
CA ASN A 120 -7.98 6.50 -3.53
C ASN A 120 -7.00 6.88 -2.40
N TYR A 121 -6.24 7.95 -2.60
CA TYR A 121 -5.32 8.50 -1.58
C TYR A 121 -5.99 8.80 -0.23
N ILE A 122 -7.29 9.15 -0.22
CA ILE A 122 -8.03 9.44 1.01
C ILE A 122 -8.14 8.19 1.89
N ASP A 123 -8.41 7.04 1.28
CA ASP A 123 -8.55 5.78 2.02
C ASP A 123 -7.19 5.36 2.58
N LEU A 124 -6.13 5.55 1.80
CA LEU A 124 -4.75 5.38 2.25
C LEU A 124 -4.38 6.31 3.42
N HIS A 125 -4.75 7.59 3.37
CA HIS A 125 -4.52 8.55 4.47
C HIS A 125 -5.23 8.11 5.74
N LYS A 126 -6.48 7.64 5.63
CA LYS A 126 -7.24 7.09 6.76
C LYS A 126 -6.57 5.84 7.33
N MET A 127 -6.11 4.92 6.48
CA MET A 127 -5.44 3.69 6.91
C MET A 127 -4.13 3.99 7.67
N LEU A 128 -3.35 4.93 7.16
CA LEU A 128 -2.05 5.28 7.76
C LEU A 128 -2.18 6.21 8.97
N GLY A 129 -3.34 6.84 9.18
CA GLY A 129 -3.58 7.85 10.20
C GLY A 129 -2.93 9.20 9.87
N VAL A 130 -2.81 9.54 8.58
CA VAL A 130 -2.13 10.77 8.12
C VAL A 130 -3.12 11.92 8.05
N SER A 131 -2.86 12.99 8.81
CA SER A 131 -3.69 14.19 8.83
C SER A 131 -3.31 15.21 7.75
N SER A 132 -2.06 15.18 7.27
CA SER A 132 -1.56 16.09 6.23
C SER A 132 -0.70 15.38 5.21
N GLY A 133 -0.95 15.62 3.93
CA GLY A 133 -0.11 15.09 2.86
C GLY A 133 1.36 15.56 2.92
N THR A 134 1.68 16.63 3.65
CA THR A 134 3.07 17.09 3.84
C THR A 134 3.96 16.11 4.61
N GLN A 135 3.35 15.16 5.34
CA GLN A 135 4.00 14.07 6.05
C GLN A 135 4.29 12.86 5.15
N CYS A 136 3.72 12.82 3.94
CA CYS A 136 3.98 11.79 2.95
C CYS A 136 5.12 12.21 2.02
N LEU A 137 6.11 11.33 1.88
CA LEU A 137 7.16 11.44 0.90
C LEU A 137 6.92 10.40 -0.21
N TYR A 138 6.60 10.89 -1.40
CA TYR A 138 6.53 10.11 -2.63
C TYR A 138 7.93 9.85 -3.19
N ILE A 139 8.23 8.58 -3.47
CA ILE A 139 9.42 8.16 -4.22
C ILE A 139 8.97 7.41 -5.47
N GLY A 140 9.29 7.94 -6.64
CA GLY A 140 8.97 7.31 -7.91
C GLY A 140 9.68 7.96 -9.09
N ASP A 141 9.57 7.30 -10.24
CA ASP A 141 10.21 7.61 -11.51
C ASP A 141 9.29 8.42 -12.46
N HIS A 142 7.97 8.33 -12.29
CA HIS A 142 7.01 9.08 -13.10
C HIS A 142 6.93 10.57 -12.74
N ILE A 143 7.77 11.37 -13.40
CA ILE A 143 7.95 12.80 -13.18
C ILE A 143 6.69 13.64 -13.49
N TYR A 144 5.89 13.25 -14.49
CA TYR A 144 4.85 14.15 -15.04
C TYR A 144 3.43 13.85 -14.53
N GLY A 145 3.07 12.57 -14.37
CA GLY A 145 1.73 12.17 -13.91
C GLY A 145 1.58 12.23 -12.40
N ASP A 146 2.57 11.70 -11.68
CA ASP A 146 2.47 11.47 -10.24
C ASP A 146 2.99 12.65 -9.43
N ILE A 147 4.07 13.30 -9.84
CA ILE A 147 4.66 14.44 -9.08
C ILE A 147 3.80 15.70 -9.19
N LEU A 148 3.34 16.05 -10.39
CA LEU A 148 2.55 17.27 -10.58
C LEU A 148 1.22 17.21 -9.82
N ARG A 149 0.53 16.06 -9.81
CA ARG A 149 -0.72 15.90 -9.06
C ARG A 149 -0.50 15.68 -7.57
N SER A 150 0.46 14.87 -7.14
CA SER A 150 0.73 14.68 -5.71
C SER A 150 1.17 15.99 -5.03
N LYS A 151 1.99 16.80 -5.69
CA LYS A 151 2.45 18.09 -5.15
C LYS A 151 1.35 19.16 -5.19
N LYS A 152 0.63 19.30 -6.30
CA LYS A 152 -0.38 20.36 -6.49
C LYS A 152 -1.69 20.09 -5.74
N SER A 153 -2.11 18.82 -5.67
CA SER A 153 -3.39 18.45 -5.05
C SER A 153 -3.25 17.98 -3.61
N LEU A 154 -2.13 17.37 -3.22
CA LEU A 154 -1.97 16.72 -1.91
C LEU A 154 -0.86 17.31 -1.04
N GLY A 155 0.03 18.15 -1.61
CA GLY A 155 1.16 18.72 -0.88
C GLY A 155 2.22 17.70 -0.47
N TRP A 156 2.27 16.54 -1.14
CA TRP A 156 3.26 15.50 -0.84
C TRP A 156 4.67 15.97 -1.20
N ARG A 157 5.64 15.60 -0.35
CA ARG A 157 7.05 15.77 -0.69
C ARG A 157 7.39 14.75 -1.76
N THR A 158 8.17 15.12 -2.77
CA THR A 158 8.51 14.22 -3.88
C THR A 158 10.02 14.08 -3.99
N MET A 159 10.52 12.85 -3.98
CA MET A 159 11.90 12.52 -4.28
C MET A 159 11.93 11.74 -5.59
N LEU A 160 12.71 12.25 -6.55
CA LEU A 160 12.93 11.61 -7.83
C LEU A 160 14.04 10.57 -7.68
N ASP A 161 13.78 9.33 -8.12
CA ASP A 161 14.84 8.35 -8.28
C ASP A 161 15.49 8.54 -9.66
N PHE A 162 16.78 8.91 -9.67
CA PHE A 162 17.58 8.93 -10.88
C PHE A 162 18.27 7.57 -11.01
N GLN A 163 17.89 6.85 -12.06
CA GLN A 163 18.23 5.48 -12.41
C GLN A 163 19.75 5.18 -12.39
N LEU A 164 20.34 4.96 -11.20
CA LEU A 164 21.79 4.74 -11.05
C LEU A 164 22.15 3.50 -10.19
N CYS A 165 21.20 2.76 -9.61
CA CYS A 165 21.51 1.66 -8.70
C CYS A 165 20.61 0.43 -8.87
N ARG A 166 21.04 -0.76 -8.42
CA ARG A 166 20.18 -1.98 -8.39
C ARG A 166 18.88 -1.79 -7.58
N LEU A 167 18.85 -0.81 -6.69
CA LEU A 167 17.62 -0.34 -6.04
C LEU A 167 16.62 0.25 -7.04
N CYS A 168 17.09 0.92 -8.10
CA CYS A 168 16.26 1.52 -9.14
C CYS A 168 15.47 0.46 -9.91
N THR A 169 15.93 -0.79 -10.04
CA THR A 169 15.11 -1.85 -10.68
C THR A 169 13.81 -2.11 -9.92
N LEU A 170 13.81 -1.90 -8.59
CA LEU A 170 12.60 -1.90 -7.76
C LEU A 170 11.68 -0.74 -8.12
N PHE A 171 12.24 0.45 -8.38
CA PHE A 171 11.50 1.65 -8.73
C PHE A 171 11.07 1.73 -10.20
N THR A 172 11.80 1.10 -11.14
CA THR A 172 11.48 1.06 -12.57
C THR A 172 10.37 0.04 -12.88
N VAL A 173 10.22 -1.00 -12.04
CA VAL A 173 9.15 -2.01 -12.19
C VAL A 173 7.96 -1.71 -11.27
N PHE A 174 8.19 -1.04 -10.14
CA PHE A 174 7.15 -0.53 -9.26
C PHE A 174 7.14 0.98 -9.22
N THR A 175 6.17 1.57 -9.89
CA THR A 175 5.81 2.95 -9.63
C THR A 175 5.33 3.04 -8.17
N MET A 176 6.12 3.70 -7.31
CA MET A 176 5.75 4.32 -6.02
C MET A 176 6.02 3.54 -4.73
N MET A 177 7.06 3.94 -4.01
CA MET A 177 7.22 3.69 -2.58
C MET A 177 7.05 5.00 -1.82
N MET A 178 6.32 4.98 -0.71
CA MET A 178 6.16 6.17 0.10
C MET A 178 6.52 5.95 1.55
N LEU A 179 7.18 6.98 2.07
CA LEU A 179 7.58 7.08 3.46
C LEU A 179 6.64 8.04 4.16
N TYR A 180 5.98 7.57 5.21
CA TYR A 180 5.38 8.44 6.20
C TYR A 180 6.45 8.84 7.21
N MET A 181 6.59 10.14 7.45
CA MET A 181 7.40 10.67 8.55
C MET A 181 6.45 11.29 9.58
N PRO A 182 6.41 10.79 10.82
CA PRO A 182 5.68 11.45 11.90
C PRO A 182 6.22 12.87 12.15
#